data_AF-A0A7W0BTR2-F1
#
_entry.id   AF-A0A7W0BTR2-F1
#
_cell.length_a   1.000
_cell.length_b   1.000
_cell.length_c   1.000
_cell.angle_alpha   90.00
_cell.angle_beta   90.00
_cell.angle_gamma   90.00
#
_symmetry.space_group_name_H-M   'P 1'
#
loop_
_entity.id
_entity.type
_entity.pdbx_description
1 polymer ?
#
loop_
_entity_poly.entity_id
_entity_poly.type
_entity_poly.pdbx_seq_one_letter_code
_entity_poly.pdbx_strand_id
1 'polypeptide(L)'
;MYDDHTYECYVEIANPLRQQEGKQAPRLRFSVDVPEKYEQEIIDVIMGEQVGVNPKGKPIIEYRPYTVEIKRKNREYYVHLIYEEEVYGREIAYDEPIQVERIAGIDINIDRIAVSIVSKQGNFIQSKVFYCHELEYVRANKRNNFIGETVRDLYDWLLQENVGAVVIENIQLRQQHDTDKRFNRFTHNFKKKKLTDTIIRRGLRLGFRIKKVNPAYTSVIGRFKYMKKYGLSVHESAALVIGRRGLGYHERLPKELIDTIKTKVKRHLIAMLGSMEESCKQSGSGKKQRQYLGMMLCKIDNFKQEHEWSLWNIFHKFCWLHQYQIQLKEV
;
A
#
# COMPACT_ATOMS: atom_id res chain seq x y z
N MET A 1 -4.17 17.78 30.68
CA MET A 1 -3.50 18.97 31.23
C MET A 1 -2.07 18.62 31.54
N TYR A 2 -1.16 19.59 31.47
CA TYR A 2 0.23 19.46 31.87
C TYR A 2 0.54 20.53 32.92
N ASP A 3 1.38 20.20 33.90
CA ASP A 3 1.75 21.08 35.00
C ASP A 3 3.23 21.43 34.90
N ASP A 4 3.53 22.68 34.53
CA ASP A 4 4.90 23.15 34.31
C ASP A 4 5.78 23.13 35.56
N HIS A 5 5.19 23.00 36.76
CA HIS A 5 5.93 22.95 38.03
C HIS A 5 6.32 21.54 38.41
N THR A 6 5.45 20.57 38.16
CA THR A 6 5.69 19.15 38.51
C THR A 6 6.18 18.32 37.33
N TYR A 7 6.11 18.86 36.11
CA TYR A 7 6.39 18.15 34.86
C TYR A 7 5.51 16.89 34.70
N GLU A 8 4.29 16.93 35.23
CA GLU A 8 3.36 15.79 35.20
C GLU A 8 2.14 16.07 34.32
N CYS A 9 1.70 15.03 33.61
CA CYS A 9 0.46 15.02 32.85
C CYS A 9 -0.71 14.55 33.72
N TYR A 10 -1.86 15.19 33.54
CA TYR A 10 -3.09 14.85 34.26
C TYR A 10 -4.31 14.80 33.35
N VAL A 11 -5.22 13.89 33.69
CA VAL A 11 -6.61 13.91 33.20
C VAL A 11 -7.51 14.47 34.29
N GLU A 12 -8.30 15.47 33.91
CA GLU A 12 -9.33 16.04 34.76
C GLU A 12 -10.73 15.64 34.29
N ILE A 13 -11.53 15.10 35.21
CA ILE A 13 -12.88 14.64 34.92
C ILE A 13 -13.84 15.36 35.87
N ALA A 14 -14.95 15.88 35.34
CA ALA A 14 -15.99 16.45 36.19
C ALA A 14 -16.56 15.38 37.13
N ASN A 15 -16.77 15.74 38.40
CA ASN A 15 -17.39 14.87 39.41
C ASN A 15 -18.83 15.31 39.68
N PRO A 16 -19.80 14.89 38.86
CA PRO A 16 -21.19 15.29 39.02
C PRO A 16 -21.78 14.87 40.36
N LEU A 17 -21.24 13.81 41.00
CA LEU A 17 -21.72 13.31 42.30
C LEU A 17 -21.47 14.27 43.46
N ARG A 18 -20.55 15.24 43.30
CA ARG A 18 -20.24 16.25 44.32
C ARG A 18 -20.68 17.66 43.91
N GLN A 19 -21.54 17.76 42.89
CA GLN A 19 -22.01 19.06 42.41
C GLN A 19 -23.02 19.65 43.41
N GLN A 20 -22.73 20.86 43.90
CA GLN A 20 -23.69 21.67 44.66
C GLN A 20 -24.60 22.44 43.70
N GLU A 21 -25.85 22.68 44.09
CA GLU A 21 -26.81 23.47 43.29
C GLU A 21 -26.22 24.83 42.88
N GLY A 22 -26.32 25.16 41.59
CA GLY A 22 -25.81 26.41 41.02
C GLY A 22 -24.29 26.51 40.88
N LYS A 23 -23.50 25.52 41.31
CA LYS A 23 -22.04 25.51 41.17
C LYS A 23 -21.58 24.48 40.14
N GLN A 24 -20.42 24.74 39.54
CA GLN A 24 -19.77 23.79 38.64
C GLN A 24 -19.30 22.56 39.43
N ALA A 25 -19.45 21.37 38.83
CA ALA A 25 -19.00 20.14 39.46
C ALA A 25 -17.48 20.21 39.73
N PRO A 26 -17.01 19.83 40.94
CA PRO A 26 -15.59 19.77 41.22
C PRO A 26 -14.91 18.76 40.28
N ARG A 27 -13.63 18.97 39.98
CA ARG A 27 -12.88 18.07 39.10
C ARG A 27 -12.07 17.06 39.88
N LEU A 28 -12.09 15.81 39.43
CA LEU A 28 -11.17 14.77 39.85
C LEU A 28 -9.94 14.87 38.96
N ARG A 29 -8.75 14.90 39.57
CA ARG A 29 -7.46 14.94 38.89
C ARG A 29 -6.75 13.61 39.08
N PHE A 30 -6.32 13.01 37.98
CA PHE A 30 -5.58 11.75 37.97
C PHE A 30 -4.29 11.94 37.18
N SER A 31 -3.16 11.54 37.76
CA SER A 31 -1.87 11.54 37.07
C SER A 31 -1.89 10.50 35.94
N VAL A 32 -1.23 10.83 34.84
CA VAL A 32 -1.10 9.99 33.65
C VAL A 32 0.37 9.78 33.36
N ASP A 33 0.77 8.51 33.34
CA ASP A 33 2.10 8.12 32.88
C ASP A 33 2.19 8.27 31.34
N VAL A 34 3.08 9.15 30.89
CA VAL A 34 3.30 9.44 29.48
C VAL A 34 4.66 8.89 29.05
N PRO A 35 4.73 8.04 28.00
CA PRO A 35 6.01 7.57 27.51
C PRO A 35 6.88 8.73 27.02
N GLU A 36 8.12 8.81 27.51
CA GLU A 36 9.11 9.86 27.21
C GLU A 36 9.19 10.24 25.72
N LYS A 37 9.18 9.23 24.83
CA LYS A 37 9.23 9.43 23.37
C LYS A 37 8.06 10.23 22.76
N TYR A 38 6.97 10.43 23.50
CA TYR A 38 5.78 11.18 23.08
C TYR A 38 5.51 12.38 23.98
N GLU A 39 6.33 12.61 25.00
CA GLU A 39 6.07 13.61 26.04
C GLU A 39 5.94 15.01 25.44
N GLN A 40 6.96 15.46 24.70
CA GLN A 40 6.93 16.77 24.05
C GLN A 40 5.74 16.91 23.08
N GLU A 41 5.49 15.89 22.26
CA GLU A 41 4.38 15.90 21.31
C GLU A 41 3.02 16.04 22.02
N ILE A 42 2.84 15.35 23.14
CA ILE A 42 1.63 15.43 23.95
C ILE A 42 1.52 16.80 24.65
N ILE A 43 2.61 17.33 25.16
CA ILE A 43 2.66 18.66 25.78
C ILE A 43 2.25 19.71 24.75
N ASP A 44 2.83 19.68 23.55
CA ASP A 44 2.53 20.64 22.47
C ASP A 44 1.04 20.60 22.10
N VAL A 45 0.44 19.41 22.01
CA VAL A 45 -0.99 19.25 21.72
C VAL A 45 -1.88 19.78 22.86
N ILE A 46 -1.51 19.53 24.12
CA ILE A 46 -2.34 19.89 25.28
C ILE A 46 -2.22 21.37 25.64
N MET A 47 -1.01 21.93 25.55
CA MET A 47 -0.70 23.30 25.96
C MET A 47 -1.03 24.32 24.87
N GLY A 48 -1.05 23.90 23.59
CA GLY A 48 -1.30 24.79 22.47
C GLY A 48 -0.10 25.69 22.15
N GLU A 49 -0.25 26.50 21.10
CA GLU A 49 0.81 27.39 20.61
C GLU A 49 0.47 28.85 20.93
N GLN A 50 1.43 29.62 21.44
CA GLN A 50 1.23 31.05 21.67
C GLN A 50 1.35 31.81 20.34
N VAL A 51 0.23 32.28 19.81
CA VAL A 51 0.15 32.99 18.52
C VAL A 51 0.18 34.52 18.64
N GLY A 52 0.14 35.04 19.87
CA GLY A 52 0.24 36.47 20.09
C GLY A 52 0.00 36.87 21.53
N VAL A 53 -0.20 38.18 21.72
CA VAL A 53 -0.51 38.78 23.03
C VAL A 53 -1.69 39.73 22.82
N ASN A 54 -2.70 39.64 23.69
CA ASN A 54 -3.83 40.55 23.62
C ASN A 54 -3.42 41.96 24.10
N PRO A 55 -4.25 43.00 23.88
CA PRO A 55 -3.93 44.37 24.30
C PRO A 55 -3.70 44.55 25.82
N LYS A 56 -4.03 43.55 26.64
CA LYS A 56 -3.80 43.53 28.10
C LYS A 56 -2.55 42.75 28.51
N GLY A 57 -1.70 42.38 27.55
CA GLY A 57 -0.45 41.66 27.83
C GLY A 57 -0.62 40.16 28.10
N LYS A 58 -1.81 39.57 27.91
CA LYS A 58 -2.01 38.12 28.10
C LYS A 58 -1.74 37.34 26.82
N PRO A 59 -1.06 36.19 26.89
CA PRO A 59 -0.82 35.34 25.73
C PRO A 59 -2.14 34.85 25.13
N ILE A 60 -2.21 34.87 23.81
CA ILE A 60 -3.27 34.24 23.02
C ILE A 60 -2.74 32.88 22.62
N ILE A 61 -3.40 31.82 23.09
CA ILE A 61 -3.01 30.44 22.84
C ILE A 61 -4.01 29.85 21.85
N GLU A 62 -3.49 29.31 20.76
CA GLU A 62 -4.24 28.52 19.78
C GLU A 62 -4.11 27.03 20.12
N TYR A 63 -5.25 26.36 20.27
CA TYR A 63 -5.30 24.94 20.62
C TYR A 63 -5.67 24.11 19.41
N ARG A 64 -5.00 22.98 19.24
CA ARG A 64 -5.37 21.97 18.24
C ARG A 64 -6.55 21.15 18.77
N PRO A 65 -7.55 20.83 17.92
CA PRO A 65 -8.63 19.95 18.34
C PRO A 65 -8.10 18.53 18.57
N TYR A 66 -8.44 17.94 19.70
CA TYR A 66 -8.13 16.55 20.03
C TYR A 66 -9.31 15.88 20.74
N THR A 67 -9.35 14.56 20.65
CA THR A 67 -10.32 13.70 21.36
C THR A 67 -9.59 12.89 22.43
N VAL A 68 -10.20 12.80 23.61
CA VAL A 68 -9.71 11.95 24.71
C VAL A 68 -10.69 10.81 24.91
N GLU A 69 -10.19 9.57 24.90
CA GLU A 69 -10.96 8.36 25.19
C GLU A 69 -10.32 7.61 26.35
N ILE A 70 -11.07 7.30 27.40
CA ILE A 70 -10.58 6.55 28.56
C ILE A 70 -11.05 5.10 28.44
N LYS A 71 -10.10 4.16 28.38
CA LYS A 71 -10.37 2.72 28.28
C LYS A 71 -9.91 1.98 29.51
N ARG A 72 -10.80 1.16 30.08
CA ARG A 72 -10.42 0.23 31.14
C ARG A 72 -10.01 -1.11 30.55
N LYS A 73 -8.82 -1.60 30.89
CA LYS A 73 -8.31 -2.91 30.46
C LYS A 73 -7.47 -3.52 31.57
N ASN A 74 -7.66 -4.81 31.88
CA ASN A 74 -6.89 -5.53 32.90
C ASN A 74 -6.81 -4.80 34.26
N ARG A 75 -7.93 -4.19 34.69
CA ARG A 75 -8.05 -3.34 35.90
C ARG A 75 -7.30 -2.01 35.88
N GLU A 76 -6.61 -1.68 34.79
CA GLU A 76 -5.95 -0.39 34.57
C GLU A 76 -6.80 0.51 33.67
N TYR A 77 -6.53 1.81 33.73
CA TYR A 77 -7.14 2.83 32.87
C TYR A 77 -6.10 3.40 31.91
N TYR A 78 -6.44 3.44 30.64
CA TYR A 78 -5.62 3.97 29.56
C TYR A 78 -6.28 5.20 28.99
N VAL A 79 -5.50 6.28 28.87
CA VAL A 79 -5.94 7.54 28.25
C VAL A 79 -5.46 7.54 26.81
N HIS A 80 -6.39 7.54 25.87
CA HIS A 80 -6.10 7.62 24.45
C HIS A 80 -6.31 9.06 23.99
N LEU A 81 -5.23 9.71 23.58
CA LEU A 81 -5.26 11.02 22.95
C LEU A 81 -5.25 10.86 21.43
N ILE A 82 -6.22 11.45 20.74
CA ILE A 82 -6.38 11.38 19.28
C ILE A 82 -6.40 12.80 18.75
N TYR A 83 -5.45 13.14 17.88
CA TYR A 83 -5.34 14.44 17.21
C TYR A 83 -4.91 14.23 15.75
N GLU A 84 -5.11 15.25 14.94
CA GLU A 84 -4.61 15.28 13.58
C GLU A 84 -3.12 15.63 13.59
N GLU A 85 -2.32 14.75 13.00
CA GLU A 85 -0.87 14.92 12.89
C GLU A 85 -0.55 15.73 11.62
N GLU A 86 0.19 16.83 11.78
CA GLU A 86 0.74 17.57 10.65
C GLU A 86 1.92 16.80 10.06
N VAL A 87 1.90 16.62 8.74
CA VAL A 87 2.93 15.88 7.99
C VAL A 87 3.48 16.73 6.85
N TYR A 88 4.76 16.59 6.54
CA TYR A 88 5.42 17.38 5.49
C TYR A 88 5.12 16.87 4.07
N GLY A 89 4.78 15.58 3.95
CA GLY A 89 4.45 14.92 2.69
C GLY A 89 2.97 15.02 2.35
N ARG A 90 2.60 14.51 1.17
CA ARG A 90 1.19 14.44 0.76
C ARG A 90 0.91 13.24 -0.13
N GLU A 91 -0.35 12.80 -0.13
CA GLU A 91 -0.81 11.90 -1.18
C GLU A 91 -1.08 12.68 -2.47
N ILE A 92 -0.60 12.15 -3.60
CA ILE A 92 -0.80 12.70 -4.94
C ILE A 92 -2.08 12.11 -5.54
N ALA A 93 -2.90 12.95 -6.16
CA ALA A 93 -4.09 12.49 -6.89
C ALA A 93 -3.71 11.57 -8.07
N TYR A 94 -4.68 10.78 -8.56
CA TYR A 94 -4.40 9.81 -9.62
C TYR A 94 -3.91 10.47 -10.92
N ASP A 95 -4.53 11.60 -11.29
CA ASP A 95 -4.29 12.40 -12.48
C ASP A 95 -3.17 13.43 -12.33
N GLU A 96 -2.78 13.76 -11.10
CA GLU A 96 -1.70 14.72 -10.84
C GLU A 96 -0.33 14.13 -11.26
N PRO A 97 0.45 14.83 -12.12
CA PRO A 97 1.73 14.34 -12.60
C PRO A 97 2.81 14.44 -11.51
N ILE A 98 3.73 13.48 -11.51
CA ILE A 98 4.90 13.50 -10.63
C ILE A 98 6.06 14.19 -11.36
N GLN A 99 6.51 15.33 -10.85
CA GLN A 99 7.68 16.07 -11.35
C GLN A 99 8.85 15.96 -10.38
N VAL A 100 9.53 14.82 -10.37
CA VAL A 100 10.79 14.61 -9.60
C VAL A 100 11.76 13.78 -10.44
N GLU A 101 13.06 13.88 -10.19
CA GLU A 101 14.08 13.17 -10.97
C GLU A 101 14.09 11.66 -10.74
N ARG A 102 13.83 11.22 -9.49
CA ARG A 102 13.83 9.82 -9.08
C ARG A 102 12.56 9.45 -8.33
N ILE A 103 11.94 8.37 -8.77
CA ILE A 103 10.66 7.86 -8.27
C ILE A 103 10.88 6.41 -7.85
N ALA A 104 10.40 6.01 -6.68
CA ALA A 104 10.41 4.62 -6.25
C ALA A 104 9.05 3.98 -6.46
N GLY A 105 8.97 2.96 -7.32
CA GLY A 105 7.82 2.05 -7.34
C GLY A 105 8.03 0.95 -6.31
N ILE A 106 6.98 0.59 -5.57
CA ILE A 106 7.05 -0.42 -4.49
C ILE A 106 6.02 -1.52 -4.72
N ASP A 107 6.48 -2.76 -4.86
CA ASP A 107 5.68 -3.97 -4.78
C ASP A 107 5.72 -4.50 -3.34
N ILE A 108 4.55 -4.48 -2.67
CA ILE A 108 4.43 -4.86 -1.26
C ILE A 108 3.92 -6.28 -1.18
N ASN A 109 4.64 -7.14 -0.46
CA ASN A 109 4.23 -8.48 -0.07
C ASN A 109 4.45 -8.68 1.44
N ILE A 110 3.91 -9.76 2.02
CA ILE A 110 4.07 -10.02 3.45
C ILE A 110 5.51 -10.31 3.83
N ASP A 111 6.22 -11.04 2.98
CA ASP A 111 7.57 -11.54 3.24
C ASP A 111 8.65 -10.64 2.63
N ARG A 112 8.27 -9.59 1.89
CA ARG A 112 9.21 -8.63 1.28
C ARG A 112 8.55 -7.35 0.81
N ILE A 113 9.34 -6.28 0.79
CA ILE A 113 9.07 -5.03 0.08
C ILE A 113 10.09 -4.94 -1.06
N ALA A 114 9.64 -5.10 -2.31
CA ALA A 114 10.51 -4.91 -3.46
C ALA A 114 10.36 -3.49 -3.98
N VAL A 115 11.48 -2.80 -4.19
CA VAL A 115 11.51 -1.40 -4.63
C VAL A 115 12.31 -1.31 -5.91
N SER A 116 11.84 -0.50 -6.84
CA SER A 116 12.60 -0.14 -8.04
C SER A 116 12.55 1.37 -8.25
N ILE A 117 13.74 1.95 -8.39
CA ILE A 117 13.91 3.37 -8.66
C ILE A 117 13.90 3.57 -10.17
N VAL A 118 13.11 4.53 -10.61
CA VAL A 118 12.99 4.94 -12.01
C VAL A 118 13.34 6.41 -12.17
N SER A 119 13.95 6.76 -13.29
CA SER A 119 14.14 8.17 -13.67
C SER A 119 12.81 8.82 -14.03
N LYS A 120 12.77 10.16 -14.13
CA LYS A 120 11.61 10.89 -14.66
C LYS A 120 11.13 10.44 -16.05
N GLN A 121 12.02 9.87 -16.87
CA GLN A 121 11.71 9.26 -18.18
C GLN A 121 11.26 7.79 -18.09
N GLY A 122 11.08 7.28 -16.86
CA GLY A 122 10.69 5.91 -16.58
C GLY A 122 11.81 4.87 -16.75
N ASN A 123 13.06 5.28 -16.97
CA ASN A 123 14.16 4.32 -17.13
C ASN A 123 14.47 3.66 -15.79
N PHE A 124 14.74 2.35 -15.81
CA PHE A 124 15.18 1.63 -14.61
C PHE A 124 16.56 2.15 -14.16
N ILE A 125 16.72 2.43 -12.87
CA ILE A 125 17.99 2.87 -12.28
C ILE A 125 18.56 1.74 -11.42
N GLN A 126 17.82 1.30 -10.40
CA GLN A 126 18.22 0.22 -9.50
C GLN A 126 17.02 -0.36 -8.75
N SER A 127 17.21 -1.52 -8.13
CA SER A 127 16.22 -2.15 -7.26
C SER A 127 16.85 -2.60 -5.95
N LYS A 128 16.00 -2.73 -4.93
CA LYS A 128 16.36 -3.30 -3.63
C LYS A 128 15.17 -4.05 -3.06
N VAL A 129 15.44 -5.16 -2.38
CA VAL A 129 14.42 -5.94 -1.68
C VAL A 129 14.70 -5.85 -0.18
N PHE A 130 13.70 -5.43 0.58
CA PHE A 130 13.70 -5.46 2.04
C PHE A 130 12.91 -6.68 2.49
N TYR A 131 13.58 -7.68 3.04
CA TYR A 131 12.95 -8.93 3.42
C TYR A 131 12.24 -8.83 4.77
N CYS A 132 11.06 -9.44 4.83
CA CYS A 132 10.14 -9.42 5.96
C CYS A 132 9.73 -10.84 6.38
N HIS A 133 10.61 -11.85 6.20
CA HIS A 133 10.28 -13.27 6.40
C HIS A 133 9.70 -13.58 7.79
N GLU A 134 10.09 -12.81 8.80
CA GLU A 134 9.68 -13.02 10.19
C GLU A 134 8.20 -12.68 10.43
N LEU A 135 7.57 -11.88 9.55
CA LEU A 135 6.19 -11.40 9.75
C LEU A 135 5.13 -12.52 9.70
N GLU A 136 5.47 -13.69 9.16
CA GLU A 136 4.60 -14.85 9.11
C GLU A 136 4.44 -15.52 10.48
N TYR A 137 5.54 -15.64 11.24
CA TYR A 137 5.63 -16.50 12.42
C TYR A 137 5.67 -15.74 13.75
N VAL A 138 6.04 -14.45 13.75
CA VAL A 138 6.19 -13.69 15.01
C VAL A 138 4.88 -13.19 15.61
N ARG A 139 4.84 -13.10 16.95
CA ARG A 139 3.73 -12.52 17.74
C ARG A 139 3.49 -11.04 17.36
N ALA A 140 2.27 -10.55 17.57
CA ALA A 140 1.81 -9.26 17.05
C ALA A 140 2.67 -8.05 17.44
N ASN A 141 3.16 -7.97 18.68
CA ASN A 141 4.00 -6.85 19.13
C ASN A 141 5.36 -6.84 18.43
N LYS A 142 6.04 -8.00 18.40
CA LYS A 142 7.32 -8.16 17.70
C LYS A 142 7.18 -7.84 16.20
N ARG A 143 6.05 -8.25 15.60
CA ARG A 143 5.71 -7.94 14.20
C ARG A 143 5.68 -6.43 13.93
N ASN A 144 5.09 -5.65 14.83
CA ASN A 144 4.96 -4.21 14.64
C ASN A 144 6.31 -3.51 14.68
N ASN A 145 7.20 -3.93 15.58
CA ASN A 145 8.55 -3.42 15.65
C ASN A 145 9.32 -3.73 14.36
N PHE A 146 9.29 -4.98 13.90
CA PHE A 146 9.94 -5.36 12.64
C PHE A 146 9.40 -4.58 11.42
N ILE A 147 8.08 -4.39 11.33
CA ILE A 147 7.49 -3.54 10.28
C ILE A 147 8.04 -2.11 10.39
N GLY A 148 8.09 -1.54 11.60
CA GLY A 148 8.62 -0.20 11.83
C GLY A 148 10.09 -0.04 11.45
N GLU A 149 10.92 -1.01 11.82
CA GLU A 149 12.36 -1.06 11.49
C GLU A 149 12.59 -1.23 9.99
N THR A 150 11.92 -2.19 9.35
CA THR A 150 12.05 -2.42 7.90
C THR A 150 11.61 -1.19 7.11
N VAL A 151 10.52 -0.53 7.53
CA VAL A 151 10.04 0.69 6.87
C VAL A 151 10.96 1.88 7.14
N ARG A 152 11.65 1.94 8.29
CA ARG A 152 12.73 2.90 8.52
C ARG A 152 13.86 2.68 7.52
N ASP A 153 14.40 1.47 7.46
CA ASP A 153 15.54 1.15 6.59
C ASP A 153 15.19 1.37 5.11
N LEU A 154 13.94 1.12 4.72
CA LEU A 154 13.39 1.48 3.41
C LEU A 154 13.53 2.97 3.14
N TYR A 155 13.00 3.84 4.00
CA TYR A 155 13.02 5.27 3.76
C TYR A 155 14.42 5.90 3.90
N ASP A 156 15.25 5.38 4.80
CA ASP A 156 16.65 5.80 4.92
C ASP A 156 17.39 5.56 3.60
N TRP A 157 17.18 4.39 2.99
CA TRP A 157 17.70 4.12 1.66
C TRP A 157 17.10 5.02 0.57
N LEU A 158 15.78 5.26 0.58
CA LEU A 158 15.16 6.17 -0.40
C LEU A 158 15.69 7.61 -0.31
N LEU A 159 15.99 8.09 0.89
CA LEU A 159 16.61 9.40 1.13
C LEU A 159 18.06 9.43 0.60
N GLN A 160 18.85 8.40 0.89
CA GLN A 160 20.22 8.25 0.34
C GLN A 160 20.22 8.29 -1.20
N GLU A 161 19.23 7.67 -1.82
CA GLU A 161 19.09 7.64 -3.28
C GLU A 161 18.43 8.89 -3.89
N ASN A 162 18.14 9.91 -3.08
CA ASN A 162 17.48 11.16 -3.49
C ASN A 162 16.15 10.92 -4.21
N VAL A 163 15.33 9.99 -3.70
CA VAL A 163 13.99 9.72 -4.23
C VAL A 163 13.02 10.81 -3.77
N GLY A 164 12.30 11.42 -4.72
CA GLY A 164 11.36 12.51 -4.41
C GLY A 164 9.89 12.06 -4.32
N ALA A 165 9.57 10.85 -4.77
CA ALA A 165 8.21 10.33 -4.75
C ALA A 165 8.19 8.81 -4.65
N VAL A 166 7.18 8.29 -3.94
CA VAL A 166 6.93 6.86 -3.79
C VAL A 166 5.59 6.51 -4.45
N VAL A 167 5.60 5.44 -5.23
CA VAL A 167 4.42 4.93 -5.94
C VAL A 167 4.11 3.53 -5.43
N ILE A 168 2.88 3.34 -4.99
CA ILE A 168 2.37 2.06 -4.48
C ILE A 168 1.10 1.66 -5.21
N GLU A 169 0.75 0.39 -5.18
CA GLU A 169 -0.55 -0.07 -5.67
C GLU A 169 -1.71 0.39 -4.78
N ASN A 170 -2.82 0.78 -5.41
CA ASN A 170 -4.10 0.96 -4.74
C ASN A 170 -4.76 -0.40 -4.53
N ILE A 171 -4.45 -1.02 -3.41
CA ILE A 171 -5.04 -2.32 -3.05
C ILE A 171 -6.41 -2.08 -2.41
N GLN A 172 -7.44 -2.06 -3.24
CA GLN A 172 -8.81 -2.18 -2.75
C GLN A 172 -9.00 -3.61 -2.22
N LEU A 173 -9.32 -3.74 -0.93
CA LEU A 173 -9.70 -5.00 -0.31
C LEU A 173 -11.00 -5.51 -0.94
N ARG A 174 -10.92 -6.34 -1.98
CA ARG A 174 -12.09 -7.02 -2.52
C ARG A 174 -12.59 -8.04 -1.48
N GLN A 175 -13.79 -7.82 -0.96
CA GLN A 175 -14.53 -8.86 -0.26
C GLN A 175 -14.96 -9.90 -1.31
N GLN A 176 -14.47 -11.14 -1.19
CA GLN A 176 -14.96 -12.26 -1.98
C GLN A 176 -15.49 -13.34 -1.03
N HIS A 177 -16.71 -13.80 -1.31
CA HIS A 177 -17.48 -14.72 -0.47
C HIS A 177 -17.00 -16.16 -0.66
N ASP A 178 -16.02 -16.62 0.12
CA ASP A 178 -15.68 -18.04 0.24
C ASP A 178 -15.09 -18.30 1.64
N THR A 179 -15.48 -19.38 2.33
CA THR A 179 -15.53 -19.44 3.81
C THR A 179 -14.26 -19.91 4.54
N ASP A 180 -13.44 -20.82 3.99
CA ASP A 180 -12.26 -21.36 4.72
C ASP A 180 -10.92 -20.73 4.32
N LYS A 181 -10.76 -20.37 3.04
CA LYS A 181 -9.66 -19.50 2.58
C LYS A 181 -9.78 -18.07 3.14
N ARG A 182 -10.94 -17.73 3.73
CA ARG A 182 -11.27 -16.42 4.29
C ARG A 182 -10.31 -16.03 5.39
N PHE A 183 -10.08 -16.89 6.37
CA PHE A 183 -9.34 -16.50 7.57
C PHE A 183 -7.87 -16.22 7.22
N ASN A 184 -7.19 -17.15 6.56
CA ASN A 184 -5.80 -16.97 6.14
C ASN A 184 -5.63 -15.79 5.18
N ARG A 185 -6.56 -15.60 4.23
CA ARG A 185 -6.54 -14.44 3.33
C ARG A 185 -6.85 -13.14 4.05
N PHE A 186 -7.73 -13.14 5.04
CA PHE A 186 -8.07 -11.98 5.86
C PHE A 186 -6.89 -11.58 6.75
N THR A 187 -6.25 -12.53 7.43
CA THR A 187 -5.03 -12.27 8.20
C THR A 187 -3.91 -11.78 7.29
N HIS A 188 -3.75 -12.37 6.10
CA HIS A 188 -2.77 -11.94 5.11
C HIS A 188 -3.05 -10.50 4.63
N ASN A 189 -4.31 -10.20 4.29
CA ASN A 189 -4.73 -8.87 3.86
C ASN A 189 -4.60 -7.83 4.97
N PHE A 190 -4.89 -8.19 6.22
CA PHE A 190 -4.72 -7.32 7.38
C PHE A 190 -3.24 -7.00 7.62
N LYS A 191 -2.37 -8.02 7.55
CA LYS A 191 -0.91 -7.84 7.65
C LYS A 191 -0.37 -6.95 6.53
N LYS A 192 -0.79 -7.20 5.28
CA LYS A 192 -0.42 -6.38 4.11
C LYS A 192 -0.88 -4.93 4.26
N LYS A 193 -2.13 -4.71 4.67
CA LYS A 193 -2.68 -3.38 4.95
C LYS A 193 -1.83 -2.65 5.99
N LYS A 194 -1.51 -3.30 7.11
CA LYS A 194 -0.69 -2.68 8.16
C LYS A 194 0.71 -2.28 7.68
N LEU A 195 1.32 -3.10 6.81
CA LEU A 195 2.61 -2.78 6.20
C LEU A 195 2.47 -1.57 5.27
N THR A 196 1.48 -1.58 4.38
CA THR A 196 1.16 -0.46 3.48
C THR A 196 0.89 0.83 4.25
N ASP A 197 0.04 0.79 5.29
CA ASP A 197 -0.29 1.95 6.12
C ASP A 197 0.93 2.50 6.86
N THR A 198 1.87 1.64 7.27
CA THR A 198 3.13 2.08 7.89
C THR A 198 4.06 2.73 6.87
N ILE A 199 4.16 2.18 5.65
CA ILE A 199 4.92 2.78 4.55
C ILE A 199 4.36 4.18 4.22
N ILE A 200 3.05 4.30 4.05
CA ILE A 200 2.42 5.59 3.72
C ILE A 200 2.68 6.61 4.84
N ARG A 201 2.35 6.27 6.09
CA ARG A 201 2.51 7.19 7.22
C ARG A 201 3.95 7.65 7.40
N ARG A 202 4.93 6.74 7.34
CA ARG A 202 6.34 7.13 7.47
C ARG A 202 6.80 8.00 6.31
N GLY A 203 6.35 7.72 5.09
CA GLY A 203 6.65 8.56 3.93
C GLY A 203 6.11 9.97 4.05
N LEU A 204 4.85 10.10 4.45
CA LEU A 204 4.23 11.40 4.69
C LEU A 204 4.98 12.20 5.78
N ARG A 205 5.34 11.56 6.89
CA ARG A 205 6.15 12.17 7.95
C ARG A 205 7.54 12.61 7.48
N LEU A 206 8.11 11.95 6.48
CA LEU A 206 9.43 12.26 5.92
C LEU A 206 9.37 13.21 4.71
N GLY A 207 8.21 13.79 4.40
CA GLY A 207 8.08 14.73 3.28
C GLY A 207 7.91 14.10 1.90
N PHE A 208 7.77 12.76 1.81
CA PHE A 208 7.59 12.10 0.52
C PHE A 208 6.21 12.38 -0.05
N ARG A 209 6.17 12.54 -1.38
CA ARG A 209 4.91 12.50 -2.12
C ARG A 209 4.53 11.05 -2.42
N ILE A 210 3.34 10.63 -2.04
CA ILE A 210 2.89 9.24 -2.18
C ILE A 210 1.80 9.14 -3.25
N LYS A 211 2.01 8.37 -4.32
CA LYS A 211 1.00 8.14 -5.36
C LYS A 211 0.49 6.72 -5.35
N LYS A 212 -0.83 6.55 -5.42
CA LYS A 212 -1.48 5.24 -5.55
C LYS A 212 -1.87 4.98 -7.00
N VAL A 213 -1.53 3.80 -7.53
CA VAL A 213 -1.82 3.42 -8.93
C VAL A 213 -2.62 2.12 -9.01
N ASN A 214 -3.31 1.91 -10.13
CA ASN A 214 -4.06 0.67 -10.36
C ASN A 214 -3.11 -0.55 -10.37
N PRO A 215 -3.37 -1.65 -9.64
CA PRO A 215 -2.52 -2.86 -9.62
C PRO A 215 -2.64 -3.75 -10.87
N ALA A 216 -3.53 -3.43 -11.82
CA ALA A 216 -3.82 -4.32 -12.94
C ALA A 216 -2.56 -4.74 -13.71
N TYR A 217 -2.34 -6.05 -13.76
CA TYR A 217 -1.28 -6.73 -14.51
C TYR A 217 0.16 -6.31 -14.19
N THR A 218 0.44 -5.60 -13.08
CA THR A 218 1.80 -5.15 -12.71
C THR A 218 2.81 -6.30 -12.71
N SER A 219 2.48 -7.40 -12.02
CA SER A 219 3.36 -8.58 -11.95
C SER A 219 3.46 -9.35 -13.27
N VAL A 220 2.42 -9.33 -14.11
CA VAL A 220 2.42 -9.99 -15.43
C VAL A 220 3.33 -9.21 -16.38
N ILE A 221 3.15 -7.90 -16.45
CA ILE A 221 3.99 -7.00 -17.24
C ILE A 221 5.44 -7.11 -16.78
N GLY A 222 5.69 -7.01 -15.47
CA GLY A 222 7.03 -7.13 -14.89
C GLY A 222 7.71 -8.43 -15.32
N ARG A 223 7.03 -9.57 -15.12
CA ARG A 223 7.54 -10.91 -15.46
C ARG A 223 7.93 -11.05 -16.93
N PHE A 224 7.05 -10.63 -17.85
CA PHE A 224 7.25 -10.89 -19.28
C PHE A 224 8.05 -9.80 -19.99
N LYS A 225 8.03 -8.55 -19.50
CA LYS A 225 8.67 -7.41 -20.17
C LYS A 225 10.02 -7.03 -19.59
N TYR A 226 10.17 -7.10 -18.27
CA TYR A 226 11.30 -6.46 -17.58
C TYR A 226 12.23 -7.43 -16.87
N MET A 227 11.72 -8.57 -16.42
CA MET A 227 12.49 -9.56 -15.66
C MET A 227 13.75 -10.01 -16.41
N LYS A 228 13.60 -10.48 -17.65
CA LYS A 228 14.75 -10.88 -18.50
C LYS A 228 15.62 -9.69 -18.88
N LYS A 229 15.00 -8.53 -19.15
CA LYS A 229 15.69 -7.34 -19.67
C LYS A 229 16.68 -6.77 -18.66
N TYR A 230 16.31 -6.76 -17.37
CA TYR A 230 17.09 -6.12 -16.32
C TYR A 230 17.63 -7.11 -15.27
N GLY A 231 17.45 -8.42 -15.46
CA GLY A 231 17.92 -9.43 -14.51
C GLY A 231 17.21 -9.37 -13.14
N LEU A 232 15.97 -8.89 -13.12
CA LEU A 232 15.21 -8.65 -11.89
C LEU A 232 14.42 -9.88 -11.45
N SER A 233 14.01 -9.93 -10.18
CA SER A 233 12.93 -10.83 -9.76
C SER A 233 11.57 -10.37 -10.31
N VAL A 234 10.54 -11.22 -10.20
CA VAL A 234 9.15 -10.83 -10.55
C VAL A 234 8.68 -9.63 -9.73
N HIS A 235 9.06 -9.57 -8.45
CA HIS A 235 8.63 -8.52 -7.52
C HIS A 235 9.29 -7.19 -7.81
N GLU A 236 10.61 -7.18 -8.05
CA GLU A 236 11.31 -5.97 -8.49
C GLU A 236 10.81 -5.51 -9.86
N SER A 237 10.57 -6.44 -10.78
CA SER A 237 9.99 -6.09 -12.08
C SER A 237 8.58 -5.51 -11.95
N ALA A 238 7.77 -5.98 -10.99
CA ALA A 238 6.46 -5.41 -10.69
C ALA A 238 6.59 -4.00 -10.09
N ALA A 239 7.53 -3.82 -9.16
CA ALA A 239 7.87 -2.52 -8.57
C ALA A 239 8.29 -1.50 -9.64
N LEU A 240 9.08 -1.92 -10.64
CA LEU A 240 9.42 -1.11 -11.80
C LEU A 240 8.18 -0.68 -12.60
N VAL A 241 7.25 -1.60 -12.85
CA VAL A 241 5.98 -1.27 -13.54
C VAL A 241 5.16 -0.28 -12.72
N ILE A 242 5.11 -0.43 -11.40
CA ILE A 242 4.40 0.47 -10.49
C ILE A 242 5.00 1.87 -10.58
N GLY A 243 6.33 2.01 -10.49
CA GLY A 243 7.02 3.31 -10.60
C GLY A 243 6.76 3.99 -11.94
N ARG A 244 6.91 3.25 -13.05
CA ARG A 244 6.60 3.75 -14.40
C ARG A 244 5.14 4.16 -14.55
N ARG A 245 4.20 3.42 -13.95
CA ARG A 245 2.77 3.75 -13.97
C ARG A 245 2.48 5.03 -13.19
N GLY A 246 3.17 5.30 -12.10
CA GLY A 246 3.05 6.55 -11.35
C GLY A 246 3.42 7.79 -12.18
N LEU A 247 4.37 7.62 -13.10
CA LEU A 247 4.78 8.62 -14.10
C LEU A 247 3.83 8.73 -15.31
N GLY A 248 2.77 7.92 -15.38
CA GLY A 248 1.83 7.91 -16.49
C GLY A 248 2.25 7.06 -17.69
N TYR A 249 3.27 6.20 -17.57
CA TYR A 249 3.62 5.28 -18.65
C TYR A 249 2.61 4.14 -18.77
N HIS A 250 2.17 3.90 -20.01
CA HIS A 250 1.38 2.74 -20.40
C HIS A 250 2.29 1.66 -20.99
N GLU A 251 2.08 0.42 -20.56
CA GLU A 251 2.99 -0.69 -20.82
C GLU A 251 2.55 -1.48 -22.04
N ARG A 252 2.91 -0.98 -23.23
CA ARG A 252 2.68 -1.71 -24.49
C ARG A 252 3.41 -3.05 -24.53
N LEU A 253 2.80 -4.04 -25.18
CA LEU A 253 3.46 -5.31 -25.48
C LEU A 253 4.61 -5.10 -26.48
N PRO A 254 5.82 -5.59 -26.20
CA PRO A 254 6.89 -5.66 -27.18
C PRO A 254 6.49 -6.49 -28.42
N LYS A 255 7.09 -6.17 -29.58
CA LYS A 255 6.81 -6.86 -30.85
C LYS A 255 7.01 -8.38 -30.75
N GLU A 256 8.03 -8.83 -30.04
CA GLU A 256 8.33 -10.26 -29.80
C GLU A 256 7.20 -10.98 -29.04
N LEU A 257 6.59 -10.31 -28.06
CA LEU A 257 5.46 -10.86 -27.31
C LEU A 257 4.20 -10.92 -28.18
N ILE A 258 3.96 -9.89 -29.02
CA ILE A 258 2.86 -9.89 -29.98
C ILE A 258 3.02 -11.05 -30.99
N ASP A 259 4.23 -11.27 -31.50
CA ASP A 259 4.51 -12.37 -32.41
C ASP A 259 4.25 -13.73 -31.73
N THR A 260 4.71 -13.89 -30.48
CA THR A 260 4.44 -15.09 -29.69
C THR A 260 2.94 -15.36 -29.53
N ILE A 261 2.13 -14.31 -29.30
CA ILE A 261 0.67 -14.44 -29.24
C ILE A 261 0.13 -14.94 -30.59
N LYS A 262 0.52 -14.31 -31.69
CA LYS A 262 -0.03 -14.60 -33.02
C LYS A 262 0.36 -15.96 -33.56
N THR A 263 1.56 -16.43 -33.22
CA THR A 263 2.10 -17.69 -33.74
C THR A 263 1.80 -18.85 -32.79
N LYS A 264 2.24 -18.76 -31.54
CA LYS A 264 2.15 -19.89 -30.58
C LYS A 264 0.80 -19.93 -29.89
N VAL A 265 0.38 -18.83 -29.25
CA VAL A 265 -0.85 -18.81 -28.44
C VAL A 265 -2.08 -19.01 -29.32
N LYS A 266 -2.15 -18.34 -30.48
CA LYS A 266 -3.27 -18.52 -31.42
C LYS A 266 -3.44 -19.97 -31.85
N ARG A 267 -2.35 -20.64 -32.27
CA ARG A 267 -2.38 -22.05 -32.68
C ARG A 267 -2.80 -22.95 -31.52
N HIS A 268 -2.30 -22.69 -30.33
CA HIS A 268 -2.67 -23.44 -29.13
C HIS A 268 -4.17 -23.30 -28.78
N LEU A 269 -4.72 -22.09 -28.87
CA LEU A 269 -6.16 -21.85 -28.68
C LEU A 269 -7.02 -22.57 -29.72
N ILE A 270 -6.59 -22.57 -30.99
CA ILE A 270 -7.28 -23.30 -32.07
C ILE A 270 -7.24 -24.81 -31.80
N ALA A 271 -6.09 -25.34 -31.41
CA ALA A 271 -5.93 -26.76 -31.06
C ALA A 271 -6.84 -27.14 -29.88
N MET A 272 -6.86 -26.34 -28.80
CA MET A 272 -7.74 -26.56 -27.66
C MET A 272 -9.22 -26.56 -28.04
N LEU A 273 -9.65 -25.66 -28.93
CA LEU A 273 -11.03 -25.65 -29.43
C LEU A 273 -11.35 -26.87 -30.28
N GLY A 274 -10.40 -27.33 -31.10
CA GLY A 274 -10.53 -28.51 -31.95
C GLY A 274 -10.59 -29.81 -31.16
N SER A 275 -9.85 -29.91 -30.05
CA SER A 275 -9.78 -31.10 -29.20
C SER A 275 -10.90 -31.21 -28.16
N MET A 276 -11.84 -30.26 -28.09
CA MET A 276 -12.97 -30.36 -27.16
C MET A 276 -13.92 -31.49 -27.59
N GLU A 277 -14.23 -32.42 -26.67
CA GLU A 277 -15.23 -33.47 -26.90
C GLU A 277 -16.64 -32.90 -27.13
N GLU A 278 -17.42 -33.57 -27.98
CA GLU A 278 -18.80 -33.17 -28.33
C GLU A 278 -19.72 -33.11 -27.10
N SER A 279 -19.54 -34.04 -26.16
CA SER A 279 -20.22 -34.10 -24.85
C SER A 279 -19.90 -32.88 -23.98
N CYS A 280 -18.62 -32.50 -23.91
CA CYS A 280 -18.16 -31.32 -23.17
C CYS A 280 -18.70 -30.03 -23.79
N LYS A 281 -18.74 -29.92 -25.13
CA LYS A 281 -19.30 -28.76 -25.85
C LYS A 281 -20.79 -28.55 -25.57
N GLN A 282 -21.55 -29.60 -25.27
CA GLN A 282 -22.98 -29.51 -24.99
C GLN A 282 -23.28 -29.09 -23.54
N SER A 283 -22.34 -29.34 -22.62
CA SER A 283 -22.42 -28.92 -21.21
C SER A 283 -22.41 -27.39 -21.04
N GLY A 284 -23.06 -26.89 -19.99
CA GLY A 284 -23.07 -25.45 -19.69
C GLY A 284 -21.67 -24.87 -19.40
N SER A 285 -20.77 -25.67 -18.83
CA SER A 285 -19.38 -25.28 -18.57
C SER A 285 -18.56 -25.22 -19.86
N GLY A 286 -18.63 -26.26 -20.69
CA GLY A 286 -17.89 -26.30 -21.95
C GLY A 286 -18.35 -25.24 -22.96
N LYS A 287 -19.66 -24.88 -22.98
CA LYS A 287 -20.15 -23.74 -23.76
C LYS A 287 -19.47 -22.43 -23.35
N LYS A 288 -19.37 -22.15 -22.04
CA LYS A 288 -18.69 -20.96 -21.51
C LYS A 288 -17.20 -20.96 -21.85
N GLN A 289 -16.53 -22.10 -21.71
CA GLN A 289 -15.12 -22.23 -22.05
C GLN A 289 -14.88 -21.99 -23.55
N ARG A 290 -15.71 -22.58 -24.43
CA ARG A 290 -15.64 -22.36 -25.87
C ARG A 290 -15.85 -20.89 -26.24
N GLN A 291 -16.87 -20.24 -25.67
CA GLN A 291 -17.12 -18.81 -25.87
C GLN A 291 -15.93 -17.97 -25.41
N TYR A 292 -15.34 -18.29 -24.25
CA TYR A 292 -14.16 -17.61 -23.74
C TYR A 292 -12.94 -17.75 -24.66
N LEU A 293 -12.64 -18.98 -25.13
CA LEU A 293 -11.54 -19.22 -26.06
C LEU A 293 -11.76 -18.52 -27.41
N GLY A 294 -12.99 -18.56 -27.94
CA GLY A 294 -13.37 -17.84 -29.16
C GLY A 294 -13.24 -16.33 -29.02
N MET A 295 -13.67 -15.77 -27.87
CA MET A 295 -13.46 -14.36 -27.55
C MET A 295 -11.97 -14.01 -27.50
N MET A 296 -11.13 -14.85 -26.87
CA MET A 296 -9.67 -14.62 -26.82
C MET A 296 -9.03 -14.66 -28.22
N LEU A 297 -9.47 -15.56 -29.09
CA LEU A 297 -9.03 -15.59 -30.49
C LEU A 297 -9.40 -14.31 -31.25
N CYS A 298 -10.64 -13.84 -31.10
CA CYS A 298 -11.10 -12.59 -31.70
C CYS A 298 -10.23 -11.39 -31.26
N LYS A 299 -9.86 -11.34 -29.97
CA LYS A 299 -8.95 -10.32 -29.44
C LYS A 299 -7.55 -10.38 -30.06
N ILE A 300 -7.04 -11.59 -30.33
CA ILE A 300 -5.74 -11.78 -30.97
C ILE A 300 -5.78 -11.28 -32.42
N ASP A 301 -6.86 -11.59 -33.14
CA ASP A 301 -7.01 -11.17 -34.54
C ASP A 301 -7.20 -9.65 -34.67
N ASN A 302 -7.89 -9.04 -33.72
CA ASN A 302 -8.15 -7.60 -33.67
C ASN A 302 -7.23 -6.83 -32.71
N PHE A 303 -6.03 -7.35 -32.41
CA PHE A 303 -5.16 -6.84 -31.34
C PHE A 303 -4.85 -5.32 -31.40
N LYS A 304 -4.90 -4.69 -32.59
CA LYS A 304 -4.66 -3.25 -32.75
C LYS A 304 -5.77 -2.38 -32.11
N GLN A 305 -6.98 -2.93 -32.00
CA GLN A 305 -8.15 -2.24 -31.44
C GLN A 305 -8.36 -2.59 -29.96
N GLU A 306 -7.62 -3.59 -29.44
CA GLU A 306 -7.74 -4.04 -28.07
C GLU A 306 -6.96 -3.17 -27.09
N HIS A 307 -7.54 -2.95 -25.92
CA HIS A 307 -6.85 -2.30 -24.82
C HIS A 307 -5.63 -3.11 -24.37
N GLU A 308 -4.53 -2.45 -23.98
CA GLU A 308 -3.27 -3.11 -23.62
C GLU A 308 -3.44 -4.21 -22.55
N TRP A 309 -4.30 -3.98 -21.57
CA TRP A 309 -4.60 -4.98 -20.54
C TRP A 309 -5.33 -6.22 -21.06
N SER A 310 -6.15 -6.12 -22.12
CA SER A 310 -6.70 -7.30 -22.78
C SER A 310 -5.58 -8.19 -23.32
N LEU A 311 -4.55 -7.57 -23.90
CA LEU A 311 -3.41 -8.28 -24.47
C LEU A 311 -2.51 -8.90 -23.39
N TRP A 312 -2.25 -8.18 -22.29
CA TRP A 312 -1.56 -8.76 -21.14
C TRP A 312 -2.34 -9.89 -20.47
N ASN A 313 -3.68 -9.85 -20.51
CA ASN A 313 -4.50 -10.92 -19.99
C ASN A 313 -4.33 -12.23 -20.78
N ILE A 314 -4.12 -12.15 -22.10
CA ILE A 314 -3.81 -13.34 -22.92
C ILE A 314 -2.54 -14.02 -22.40
N PHE A 315 -1.47 -13.25 -22.17
CA PHE A 315 -0.24 -13.79 -21.56
C PHE A 315 -0.49 -14.37 -20.17
N HIS A 316 -1.22 -13.65 -19.32
CA HIS A 316 -1.53 -14.11 -17.97
C HIS A 316 -2.25 -15.47 -17.98
N LYS A 317 -3.16 -15.68 -18.93
CA LYS A 317 -4.04 -16.85 -18.98
C LYS A 317 -3.41 -18.06 -19.66
N PHE A 318 -2.66 -17.84 -20.74
CA PHE A 318 -2.20 -18.94 -21.61
C PHE A 318 -0.69 -19.14 -21.60
N CYS A 319 0.07 -18.24 -20.97
CA CYS A 319 1.52 -18.33 -20.94
C CYS A 319 2.05 -18.38 -19.50
N TRP A 320 3.18 -19.03 -19.34
CA TRP A 320 4.03 -18.91 -18.17
C TRP A 320 5.49 -18.77 -18.62
N LEU A 321 6.35 -18.41 -17.68
CA LEU A 321 7.76 -18.14 -17.97
C LEU A 321 8.61 -19.17 -17.21
N HIS A 322 9.41 -19.95 -17.94
CA HIS A 322 10.37 -20.90 -17.38
C HIS A 322 11.76 -20.55 -17.87
N GLN A 323 12.71 -20.27 -16.97
CA GLN A 323 14.08 -19.87 -17.34
C GLN A 323 14.13 -18.76 -18.42
N TYR A 324 13.26 -17.75 -18.28
CA TYR A 324 13.08 -16.65 -19.25
C TYR A 324 12.56 -17.03 -20.65
N GLN A 325 12.14 -18.28 -20.84
CA GLN A 325 11.46 -18.73 -22.04
C GLN A 325 9.95 -18.78 -21.81
N ILE A 326 9.19 -18.32 -22.81
CA ILE A 326 7.73 -18.33 -22.77
C ILE A 326 7.25 -19.73 -23.14
N GLN A 327 6.52 -20.34 -22.23
CA GLN A 327 5.86 -21.63 -22.42
C GLN A 327 4.34 -21.45 -22.35
N LEU A 328 3.62 -22.34 -23.04
CA LEU A 328 2.17 -22.40 -23.00
C LEU A 328 1.74 -23.12 -21.72
N LYS A 329 0.64 -22.67 -21.11
CA LYS A 329 0.03 -23.37 -19.98
C LYS A 329 -0.80 -24.52 -20.53
N GLU A 330 -0.56 -25.72 -20.01
CA GLU A 330 -1.53 -26.81 -20.12
C GLU A 330 -2.71 -26.46 -19.22
N VAL A 331 -3.93 -26.60 -19.74
CA VAL A 331 -5.18 -26.34 -19.00
C VAL A 331 -5.97 -27.61 -18.89
#